data_AF-A0A356KFZ0-F1
#
_entry.id   AF-A0A356KFZ0-F1
#
_cell.length_a   1.000
_cell.length_b   1.000
_cell.length_c   1.000
_cell.angle_alpha   90.00
_cell.angle_beta   90.00
_cell.angle_gamma   90.00
#
_symmetry.space_group_name_H-M   'P 1'
#
loop_
_entity.id
_entity.type
_entity.pdbx_description
1 polymer ?
#
loop_
_entity_poly.entity_id
_entity_poly.type
_entity_poly.pdbx_seq_one_letter_code
_entity_poly.pdbx_strand_id
1 'polypeptide(L)'
;NPTCQSARGLSLWAQLAPGHLLAQLACAARADRLEYLFEGELLSSADLVDKGLARELDHSLDAASLLLVPHLDRIYDAMMERTLEREGDGHRWVNPALYGPWVGSRMAAVCELEFRELVRRFYASHHPGYSGHYGMIHPTPVGLFVTDSGGRLLGRHAVTLQRVRVDPQGEVRAYFFNPNN
;
A
#
# COMPACT_ATOMS: atom_id res chain seq x y z
N ASN A 1 11.09 -2.83 -3.09
CA ASN A 1 11.00 -4.22 -2.61
C ASN A 1 9.53 -4.63 -2.76
N PRO A 2 9.23 -5.64 -3.59
CA PRO A 2 7.85 -6.07 -3.89
C PRO A 2 7.08 -6.56 -2.68
N THR A 3 7.77 -7.28 -1.80
CA THR A 3 7.27 -7.74 -0.51
C THR A 3 6.72 -6.58 0.33
N CYS A 4 7.25 -5.35 0.16
CA CYS A 4 6.72 -4.18 0.86
C CYS A 4 5.25 -3.91 0.52
N GLN A 5 4.80 -4.19 -0.71
CA GLN A 5 3.43 -3.89 -1.13
C GLN A 5 2.44 -4.86 -0.46
N SER A 6 2.78 -6.15 -0.45
CA SER A 6 2.03 -7.19 0.23
C SER A 6 2.05 -6.98 1.76
N ALA A 7 3.23 -6.79 2.36
CA ALA A 7 3.37 -6.55 3.79
C ALA A 7 2.65 -5.27 4.26
N ARG A 8 2.63 -4.22 3.41
CA ARG A 8 1.81 -3.03 3.65
C ARG A 8 0.31 -3.39 3.69
N GLY A 9 -0.16 -4.23 2.77
CA GLY A 9 -1.55 -4.72 2.79
C GLY A 9 -1.90 -5.43 4.09
N LEU A 10 -1.05 -6.38 4.53
CA LEU A 10 -1.24 -7.11 5.80
C LEU A 10 -1.33 -6.16 7.00
N SER A 11 -0.35 -5.26 7.13
CA SER A 11 -0.32 -4.30 8.25
C SER A 11 -1.47 -3.30 8.23
N LEU A 12 -1.93 -2.92 7.03
CA LEU A 12 -3.08 -2.06 6.82
C LEU A 12 -4.36 -2.78 7.28
N TRP A 13 -4.60 -4.00 6.81
CA TRP A 13 -5.78 -4.78 7.19
C TRP A 13 -5.78 -5.16 8.67
N ALA A 14 -4.64 -5.47 9.26
CA ALA A 14 -4.54 -5.74 10.69
C ALA A 14 -5.08 -4.59 11.55
N GLN A 15 -4.91 -3.34 11.09
CA GLN A 15 -5.36 -2.14 11.81
C GLN A 15 -6.82 -1.78 11.52
N LEU A 16 -7.28 -1.94 10.28
CA LEU A 16 -8.56 -1.36 9.85
C LEU A 16 -9.62 -2.39 9.43
N ALA A 17 -9.21 -3.61 9.06
CA ALA A 17 -10.10 -4.68 8.60
C ALA A 17 -9.56 -6.06 8.98
N PRO A 18 -9.42 -6.37 10.29
CA PRO A 18 -8.83 -7.65 10.72
C PRO A 18 -9.65 -8.85 10.24
N GLY A 19 -10.97 -8.72 10.10
CA GLY A 19 -11.81 -9.75 9.49
C GLY A 19 -11.46 -10.05 8.03
N HIS A 20 -11.05 -9.04 7.25
CA HIS A 20 -10.56 -9.23 5.88
C HIS A 20 -9.24 -9.99 5.88
N LEU A 21 -8.29 -9.59 6.74
CA LEU A 21 -7.01 -10.30 6.89
C LEU A 21 -7.22 -11.78 7.26
N LEU A 22 -8.08 -12.06 8.23
CA LEU A 22 -8.40 -13.43 8.63
C LEU A 22 -9.06 -14.23 7.51
N ALA A 23 -9.92 -13.60 6.70
CA ALA A 23 -10.53 -14.25 5.53
C ALA A 23 -9.48 -14.59 4.46
N GLN A 24 -8.56 -13.68 4.15
CA GLN A 24 -7.45 -13.94 3.22
C GLN A 24 -6.58 -15.11 3.73
N LEU A 25 -6.22 -15.11 5.02
CA LEU A 25 -5.47 -16.20 5.65
C LEU A 25 -6.19 -17.54 5.54
N ALA A 26 -7.49 -17.58 5.84
CA ALA A 26 -8.29 -18.79 5.75
C ALA A 26 -8.40 -19.30 4.30
N CYS A 27 -8.55 -18.41 3.32
CA CYS A 27 -8.57 -18.77 1.91
C CYS A 27 -7.23 -19.36 1.46
N ALA A 28 -6.12 -18.67 1.73
CA ALA A 28 -4.79 -19.15 1.38
C ALA A 28 -4.47 -20.49 2.08
N ALA A 29 -4.73 -20.61 3.38
CA ALA A 29 -4.46 -21.84 4.14
C ALA A 29 -5.28 -23.05 3.66
N ARG A 30 -6.52 -22.82 3.21
CA ARG A 30 -7.43 -23.90 2.79
C ARG A 30 -7.26 -24.29 1.33
N ALA A 31 -7.06 -23.31 0.46
CA ALA A 31 -7.16 -23.47 -0.99
C ALA A 31 -5.86 -23.12 -1.74
N ASP A 32 -4.81 -22.71 -1.01
CA ASP A 32 -3.51 -22.29 -1.56
C ASP A 32 -3.65 -21.25 -2.69
N ARG A 33 -4.65 -20.37 -2.57
CA ARG A 33 -4.93 -19.32 -3.55
C ARG A 33 -5.68 -18.13 -2.96
N LEU A 34 -5.46 -16.97 -3.57
CA LEU A 34 -6.25 -15.77 -3.39
C LEU A 34 -6.85 -15.35 -4.73
N GLU A 35 -8.05 -14.78 -4.69
CA GLU A 35 -8.78 -14.30 -5.86
C GLU A 35 -9.11 -12.82 -5.71
N TYR A 36 -8.78 -12.00 -6.71
CA TYR A 36 -8.98 -10.56 -6.72
C TYR A 36 -9.64 -10.13 -8.04
N LEU A 37 -10.66 -9.29 -7.96
CA LEU A 37 -11.25 -8.66 -9.14
C LEU A 37 -10.43 -7.43 -9.52
N PHE A 38 -9.90 -7.41 -10.73
CA PHE A 38 -9.23 -6.24 -11.30
C PHE A 38 -9.82 -5.95 -12.68
N GLU A 39 -10.49 -4.80 -12.79
CA GLU A 39 -11.04 -4.29 -14.05
C GLU A 39 -12.01 -5.24 -14.78
N GLY A 40 -12.80 -5.95 -13.98
CA GLY A 40 -13.79 -6.90 -14.49
C GLY A 40 -13.24 -8.31 -14.73
N GLU A 41 -11.95 -8.53 -14.51
CA GLU A 41 -11.33 -9.84 -14.60
C GLU A 41 -10.95 -10.40 -13.22
N LEU A 42 -11.22 -11.68 -13.01
CA LEU A 42 -10.83 -12.37 -11.79
C LEU A 42 -9.38 -12.87 -11.92
N LEU A 43 -8.50 -12.34 -11.09
CA LEU A 43 -7.12 -12.77 -10.94
C LEU A 43 -7.03 -13.80 -9.83
N SER A 44 -6.50 -14.98 -10.12
CA SER A 44 -6.23 -16.05 -9.15
C SER A 44 -4.72 -16.22 -8.99
N SER A 45 -4.21 -16.14 -7.76
CA SER A 45 -2.77 -16.30 -7.51
C SER A 45 -2.22 -17.68 -7.88
N ALA A 46 -3.08 -18.69 -8.01
CA ALA A 46 -2.70 -20.04 -8.41
C ALA A 46 -2.46 -20.15 -9.92
N ASP A 47 -3.08 -19.27 -10.72
CA ASP A 47 -2.91 -19.23 -12.18
C ASP A 47 -1.76 -18.30 -12.61
N LEU A 48 -1.19 -17.55 -11.65
CA LEU A 48 -0.15 -16.53 -11.84
C LEU A 48 1.21 -16.99 -11.27
N VAL A 49 1.53 -18.27 -11.37
CA VAL A 49 2.76 -18.85 -10.79
C VAL A 49 4.06 -18.33 -11.41
N ASP A 50 3.98 -17.81 -12.63
CA ASP A 50 5.07 -17.15 -13.37
C ASP A 50 5.21 -15.65 -13.02
N LYS A 51 4.25 -15.10 -12.26
CA LYS A 51 4.27 -13.74 -11.74
C LYS A 51 4.92 -13.68 -10.36
N GLY A 52 5.06 -12.45 -9.89
CA GLY A 52 5.67 -12.16 -8.61
C GLY A 52 7.10 -11.68 -8.82
N LEU A 53 7.45 -10.70 -8.00
CA LEU A 53 8.72 -10.00 -8.09
C LEU A 53 9.70 -10.52 -7.03
N ALA A 54 9.22 -11.21 -5.99
CA ALA A 54 10.03 -11.93 -5.03
C ALA A 54 10.48 -13.28 -5.62
N ARG A 55 11.79 -13.46 -5.81
CA ARG A 55 12.38 -14.70 -6.37
C ARG A 55 12.54 -15.82 -5.36
N GLU A 56 12.72 -15.46 -4.09
CA GLU A 56 12.90 -16.38 -2.97
C GLU A 56 12.03 -15.94 -1.81
N LEU A 57 11.49 -16.91 -1.07
CA LEU A 57 10.72 -16.65 0.14
C LEU A 57 11.68 -16.36 1.29
N ASP A 58 11.54 -15.20 1.92
CA ASP A 58 12.26 -14.93 3.16
C ASP A 58 11.60 -15.70 4.30
N HIS A 59 12.24 -16.79 4.73
CA HIS A 59 11.75 -17.65 5.81
C HIS A 59 11.81 -17.01 7.20
N SER A 60 12.43 -15.83 7.35
CA SER A 60 12.43 -15.09 8.61
C SER A 60 11.14 -14.31 8.89
N LEU A 61 10.25 -14.22 7.90
CA LEU A 61 8.95 -13.55 8.02
C LEU A 61 8.01 -14.29 8.98
N ASP A 62 7.04 -13.57 9.53
CA ASP A 62 5.98 -14.16 10.36
C ASP A 62 5.06 -15.09 9.55
N ALA A 63 4.30 -15.95 10.24
CA ALA A 63 3.46 -16.97 9.61
C ALA A 63 2.39 -16.38 8.66
N ALA A 64 1.82 -15.21 8.96
CA ALA A 64 0.84 -14.59 8.07
C ALA A 64 1.52 -14.06 6.80
N SER A 65 2.71 -13.47 6.94
CA SER A 65 3.51 -13.01 5.82
C SER A 65 3.98 -14.17 4.93
N LEU A 66 4.51 -15.25 5.52
CA LEU A 66 4.95 -16.44 4.76
C LEU A 66 3.82 -17.04 3.93
N LEU A 67 2.60 -17.05 4.48
CA LEU A 67 1.43 -17.58 3.78
C LEU A 67 0.91 -16.62 2.71
N LEU A 68 0.73 -15.33 3.02
CA LEU A 68 0.02 -14.41 2.12
C LEU A 68 0.90 -13.70 1.11
N VAL A 69 2.14 -13.34 1.46
CA VAL A 69 3.01 -12.51 0.61
C VAL A 69 3.19 -13.14 -0.78
N PRO A 70 3.43 -14.45 -0.95
CA PRO A 70 3.60 -15.05 -2.28
C PRO A 70 2.38 -14.87 -3.17
N HIS A 71 1.18 -15.06 -2.62
CA HIS A 71 -0.06 -14.91 -3.39
C HIS A 71 -0.32 -13.45 -3.76
N LEU A 72 -0.15 -12.54 -2.79
CA LEU A 72 -0.38 -11.12 -3.00
C LEU A 72 0.65 -10.50 -3.95
N ASP A 73 1.89 -10.95 -3.92
CA ASP A 73 2.94 -10.47 -4.81
C ASP A 73 2.67 -10.83 -6.28
N ARG A 74 2.20 -12.05 -6.55
CA ARG A 74 1.75 -12.47 -7.88
C ARG A 74 0.59 -11.63 -8.40
N ILE A 75 -0.41 -11.41 -7.55
CA ILE A 75 -1.59 -10.60 -7.90
C ILE A 75 -1.17 -9.14 -8.15
N TYR A 76 -0.35 -8.58 -7.27
CA TYR A 76 0.17 -7.22 -7.41
C TYR A 76 0.95 -7.05 -8.72
N ASP A 77 1.85 -7.97 -9.03
CA ASP A 77 2.65 -7.94 -10.26
C ASP A 77 1.76 -8.00 -11.51
N ALA A 78 0.77 -8.91 -11.53
CA ALA A 78 -0.21 -9.01 -12.61
C ALA A 78 -1.05 -7.72 -12.77
N MET A 79 -1.46 -7.10 -11.67
CA MET A 79 -2.18 -5.82 -11.70
C MET A 79 -1.29 -4.69 -12.23
N MET A 80 -0.03 -4.63 -11.78
CA MET A 80 0.91 -3.59 -12.22
C MET A 80 1.23 -3.70 -13.71
N GLU A 81 1.45 -4.92 -14.22
CA GLU A 81 1.70 -5.16 -15.64
C GLU A 81 0.58 -4.59 -16.52
N ARG A 82 -0.69 -4.78 -16.12
CA ARG A 82 -1.88 -4.23 -16.82
C ARG A 82 -1.98 -2.70 -16.78
N THR A 83 -1.16 -2.04 -15.97
CA THR A 83 -1.10 -0.57 -15.89
C THR A 83 0.08 0.05 -16.65
N LEU A 84 0.99 -0.76 -17.22
CA LEU A 84 2.23 -0.27 -17.82
C LEU A 84 2.04 0.71 -18.99
N GLU A 85 0.99 0.54 -19.78
CA GLU A 85 0.71 1.40 -20.94
C GLU A 85 -0.09 2.67 -20.58
N ARG A 86 -0.40 2.87 -19.30
CA ARG A 86 -1.20 4.03 -18.86
C ARG A 86 -0.33 5.23 -18.58
N GLU A 87 -0.91 6.40 -18.77
CA GLU A 87 -0.29 7.64 -18.34
C GLU A 87 -0.37 7.78 -16.81
N GLY A 88 0.80 7.94 -16.18
CA GLY A 88 0.94 8.11 -14.73
C GLY A 88 1.37 6.84 -14.01
N ASP A 89 1.36 6.90 -12.68
CA ASP A 89 1.82 5.80 -11.84
C ASP A 89 0.74 4.73 -11.61
N GLY A 90 1.06 3.48 -11.98
CA GLY A 90 0.21 2.29 -11.86
C GLY A 90 -0.44 2.09 -10.48
N HIS A 91 0.23 2.53 -9.41
CA HIS A 91 -0.29 2.44 -8.05
C HIS A 91 -1.62 3.20 -7.86
N ARG A 92 -1.93 4.17 -8.72
CA ARG A 92 -3.23 4.86 -8.73
C ARG A 92 -4.40 3.88 -8.89
N TRP A 93 -4.23 2.81 -9.67
CA TRP A 93 -5.26 1.79 -9.91
C TRP A 93 -5.05 0.56 -9.04
N VAL A 94 -3.78 0.15 -8.84
CA VAL A 94 -3.47 -1.08 -8.11
C VAL A 94 -3.74 -0.94 -6.61
N ASN A 95 -3.40 0.19 -5.97
CA ASN A 95 -3.61 0.35 -4.53
C ASN A 95 -5.07 0.16 -4.08
N PRO A 96 -6.09 0.83 -4.67
CA PRO A 96 -7.48 0.62 -4.26
C PRO A 96 -7.99 -0.79 -4.56
N ALA A 97 -7.51 -1.43 -5.63
CA ALA A 97 -7.92 -2.80 -5.96
C ALA A 97 -7.29 -3.85 -5.04
N LEU A 98 -6.00 -3.70 -4.73
CA LEU A 98 -5.26 -4.64 -3.89
C LEU A 98 -5.63 -4.47 -2.42
N TYR A 99 -5.70 -3.24 -1.92
CA TYR A 99 -5.92 -3.00 -0.49
C TYR A 99 -7.39 -2.91 -0.10
N GLY A 100 -8.28 -2.73 -1.07
CA GLY A 100 -9.72 -2.66 -0.85
C GLY A 100 -10.25 -1.23 -0.68
N PRO A 101 -11.55 -1.09 -0.37
CA PRO A 101 -12.30 0.16 -0.49
C PRO A 101 -11.87 1.26 0.49
N TRP A 102 -11.00 0.94 1.45
CA TRP A 102 -10.49 1.89 2.44
C TRP A 102 -9.40 2.81 1.89
N VAL A 103 -8.80 2.42 0.76
CA VAL A 103 -7.79 3.21 0.08
C VAL A 103 -8.46 4.07 -0.98
N GLY A 104 -8.25 5.38 -0.90
CA GLY A 104 -8.81 6.33 -1.85
C GLY A 104 -8.37 6.04 -3.29
N SER A 105 -9.28 6.26 -4.25
CA SER A 105 -9.05 6.05 -5.69
C SER A 105 -8.15 7.09 -6.36
N ARG A 106 -7.65 8.07 -5.59
CA ARG A 106 -6.81 9.16 -6.09
C ARG A 106 -5.44 9.09 -5.43
N MET A 107 -4.40 8.94 -6.24
CA MET A 107 -3.01 9.07 -5.83
C MET A 107 -2.46 10.43 -6.27
N ALA A 108 -1.55 10.99 -5.48
CA ALA A 108 -0.77 12.17 -5.83
C ALA A 108 0.71 11.83 -5.65
N ALA A 109 1.52 12.03 -6.70
CA ALA A 109 2.93 11.69 -6.71
C ALA A 109 3.79 12.87 -7.16
N VAL A 110 5.02 12.96 -6.64
CA VAL A 110 5.98 14.02 -6.97
C VAL A 110 6.46 13.98 -8.42
N CYS A 111 6.37 12.82 -9.09
CA CYS A 111 6.68 12.69 -10.51
C CYS A 111 5.57 13.22 -11.43
N GLU A 112 4.38 13.50 -10.90
CA GLU A 112 3.22 13.97 -11.67
C GLU A 112 2.83 15.42 -11.34
N LEU A 113 3.23 15.90 -10.15
CA LEU A 113 2.82 17.19 -9.62
C LEU A 113 4.03 18.00 -9.17
N GLU A 114 3.96 19.30 -9.39
CA GLU A 114 4.82 20.26 -8.72
C GLU A 114 4.79 20.06 -7.20
N PHE A 115 5.95 20.12 -6.55
CA PHE A 115 6.07 19.82 -5.12
C PHE A 115 5.10 20.64 -4.26
N ARG A 116 4.90 21.92 -4.59
CA ARG A 116 3.96 22.79 -3.87
C ARG A 116 2.51 22.30 -3.99
N GLU A 117 2.11 21.78 -5.13
CA GLU A 117 0.77 21.22 -5.34
C GLU A 117 0.61 19.91 -4.57
N LEU A 118 1.66 19.06 -4.54
CA LEU A 118 1.66 17.85 -3.72
C LEU A 118 1.45 18.17 -2.23
N VAL A 119 2.19 19.15 -1.70
CA VAL A 119 2.05 19.61 -0.31
C VAL A 119 0.64 20.16 -0.06
N ARG A 120 0.10 20.98 -0.97
CA ARG A 120 -1.24 21.54 -0.84
C ARG A 120 -2.31 20.44 -0.77
N ARG A 121 -2.20 19.43 -1.64
CA ARG A 121 -3.11 18.26 -1.62
C ARG A 121 -2.96 17.46 -0.34
N PHE A 122 -1.73 17.23 0.12
CA PHE A 122 -1.48 16.51 1.38
C PHE A 122 -2.13 17.21 2.57
N TYR A 123 -2.01 18.54 2.67
CA TYR A 123 -2.64 19.33 3.73
C TYR A 123 -4.16 19.28 3.64
N ALA A 124 -4.72 19.47 2.45
CA ALA A 124 -6.16 19.45 2.24
C ALA A 124 -6.80 18.10 2.62
N SER A 125 -6.08 16.98 2.44
CA SER A 125 -6.61 15.65 2.76
C SER A 125 -6.29 15.13 4.15
N HIS A 126 -5.17 15.52 4.77
CA HIS A 126 -4.72 14.92 6.04
C HIS A 126 -4.62 15.91 7.21
N HIS A 127 -4.39 17.20 6.97
CA HIS A 127 -4.12 18.14 8.07
C HIS A 127 -5.42 18.49 8.83
N PRO A 128 -5.48 18.34 10.17
CA PRO A 128 -6.71 18.56 10.94
C PRO A 128 -7.34 19.96 10.77
N GLY A 129 -6.51 20.99 10.59
CA GLY A 129 -6.95 22.37 10.35
C GLY A 129 -7.38 22.70 8.91
N TYR A 130 -7.10 21.85 7.92
CA TYR A 130 -7.42 22.11 6.51
C TYR A 130 -8.36 21.06 5.88
N SER A 131 -8.50 19.89 6.49
CA SER A 131 -9.35 18.77 6.03
C SER A 131 -10.80 18.86 6.50
N GLY A 132 -11.30 20.07 6.77
CA GLY A 132 -12.68 20.29 7.22
C GLY A 132 -13.01 19.64 8.57
N HIS A 133 -12.01 19.46 9.46
CA HIS A 133 -12.12 18.87 10.80
C HIS A 133 -12.55 17.39 10.89
N TYR A 134 -12.86 16.72 9.77
CA TYR A 134 -13.15 15.28 9.76
C TYR A 134 -11.89 14.44 9.99
N GLY A 135 -10.72 14.97 9.63
CA GLY A 135 -9.43 14.28 9.76
C GLY A 135 -9.33 13.03 8.89
N MET A 136 -8.23 12.29 9.05
CA MET A 136 -8.07 10.98 8.40
C MET A 136 -8.99 9.94 9.03
N ILE A 137 -9.86 9.32 8.21
CA ILE A 137 -10.77 8.25 8.64
C ILE A 137 -10.06 6.89 8.64
N HIS A 138 -9.25 6.62 7.62
CA HIS A 138 -8.51 5.37 7.46
C HIS A 138 -7.02 5.65 7.27
N PRO A 139 -6.14 4.71 7.69
CA PRO A 139 -4.74 4.76 7.32
C PRO A 139 -4.56 4.77 5.80
N THR A 140 -3.66 5.61 5.30
CA THR A 140 -3.45 5.80 3.86
C THR A 140 -2.10 5.21 3.43
N PRO A 141 -2.04 4.42 2.34
CA PRO A 141 -0.77 3.99 1.77
C PRO A 141 0.04 5.19 1.25
N VAL A 142 1.31 5.29 1.61
CA VAL A 142 2.22 6.35 1.19
C VAL A 142 3.49 5.75 0.61
N GLY A 143 3.98 6.32 -0.49
CA GLY A 143 5.30 6.05 -1.06
C GLY A 143 6.32 7.07 -0.58
N LEU A 144 7.53 6.62 -0.29
CA LEU A 144 8.66 7.46 0.08
C LEU A 144 9.78 7.33 -0.95
N PHE A 145 10.38 8.45 -1.30
CA PHE A 145 11.70 8.50 -1.93
C PHE A 145 12.73 8.69 -0.84
N VAL A 146 13.62 7.74 -0.66
CA VAL A 146 14.67 7.78 0.35
C VAL A 146 15.91 8.38 -0.29
N THR A 147 16.45 9.43 0.29
CA THR A 147 17.67 10.10 -0.17
C THR A 147 18.75 10.07 0.90
N ASP A 148 20.02 10.12 0.50
CA ASP A 148 21.10 10.44 1.43
C ASP A 148 21.11 11.93 1.78
N SER A 149 22.03 12.34 2.67
CA SER A 149 22.17 13.74 3.10
C SER A 149 22.58 14.69 1.97
N GLY A 150 23.08 14.17 0.84
CA GLY A 150 23.38 14.93 -0.37
C GLY A 150 22.21 15.02 -1.34
N GLY A 151 21.04 14.45 -1.00
CA GLY A 151 19.86 14.44 -1.86
C GLY A 151 19.89 13.38 -2.97
N ARG A 152 20.89 12.48 -3.00
CA ARG A 152 20.93 11.40 -3.98
C ARG A 152 19.92 10.32 -3.61
N LEU A 153 19.12 9.89 -4.59
CA LEU A 153 18.13 8.84 -4.43
C LEU A 153 18.80 7.50 -4.08
N LEU A 154 18.46 6.97 -2.91
CA LEU A 154 18.87 5.64 -2.43
C LEU A 154 17.85 4.57 -2.82
N GLY A 155 16.57 4.94 -2.91
CA GLY A 155 15.53 4.01 -3.31
C GLY A 155 14.12 4.50 -3.03
N ARG A 156 13.16 3.63 -3.32
CA ARG A 156 11.74 3.85 -3.05
C ARG A 156 11.30 2.89 -1.95
N HIS A 157 10.46 3.40 -1.05
CA HIS A 157 9.89 2.60 0.05
C HIS A 157 8.38 2.84 0.18
N ALA A 158 7.68 1.89 0.78
CA ALA A 158 6.24 1.97 1.01
C ALA A 158 5.96 1.91 2.51
N VAL A 159 5.18 2.87 3.00
CA VAL A 159 4.75 2.97 4.40
C VAL A 159 3.24 3.24 4.44
N THR A 160 2.67 3.19 5.63
CA THR A 160 1.28 3.58 5.88
C THR A 160 1.25 4.82 6.76
N LEU A 161 0.59 5.90 6.31
CA LEU A 161 0.25 7.03 7.17
C LEU A 161 -0.94 6.63 8.04
N GLN A 162 -0.70 6.36 9.31
CA GLN A 162 -1.72 5.89 10.25
C GLN A 162 -2.72 6.98 10.63
N ARG A 163 -2.20 8.17 10.94
CA ARG A 163 -2.99 9.33 11.37
C ARG A 163 -2.16 10.60 11.28
N VAL A 164 -2.85 11.73 11.15
CA VAL A 164 -2.31 13.07 11.38
C VAL A 164 -3.14 13.74 12.48
N ARG A 165 -2.51 14.13 13.58
CA ARG A 165 -3.19 14.74 14.74
C ARG A 165 -2.34 15.80 15.40
N VAL A 166 -3.01 16.72 16.10
CA VAL A 166 -2.37 17.67 17.00
C VAL A 166 -1.95 16.91 18.26
N ASP A 167 -0.68 17.04 18.65
CA ASP A 167 -0.15 16.45 19.89
C ASP A 167 -0.53 17.30 21.12
N PRO A 168 -0.26 16.84 22.35
CA PRO A 168 -0.59 17.60 23.56
C PRO A 168 0.09 18.97 23.67
N GLN A 169 1.14 19.24 22.89
CA GLN A 169 1.84 20.52 22.84
C GLN A 169 1.25 21.48 21.79
N GLY A 170 0.24 21.06 21.03
CA GLY A 170 -0.38 21.85 19.98
C GLY A 170 0.27 21.68 18.61
N GLU A 171 1.26 20.79 18.47
CA GLU A 171 1.98 20.59 17.21
C GLU A 171 1.32 19.50 16.36
N VAL A 172 1.20 19.73 15.06
CA VAL A 172 0.65 18.72 14.15
C VAL A 172 1.69 17.66 13.84
N ARG A 173 1.37 16.39 14.13
CA ARG A 173 2.22 15.22 13.91
C ARG A 173 1.59 14.26 12.91
N ALA A 174 2.41 13.73 12.01
CA ALA A 174 2.06 12.61 11.14
C ALA A 174 2.73 11.32 11.66
N TYR A 175 1.95 10.25 11.79
CA TYR A 175 2.41 8.97 12.34
C TYR A 175 2.45 7.93 11.23
N PHE A 176 3.61 7.33 11.01
CA PHE A 176 3.84 6.34 9.95
C PHE A 176 4.08 4.95 10.53
N PHE A 177 3.60 3.93 9.84
CA PHE A 177 3.96 2.54 10.07
C PHE A 177 4.85 2.04 8.93
N ASN A 178 6.00 1.48 9.29
CA ASN A 178 6.88 0.81 8.35
C ASN A 178 6.65 -0.70 8.43
N PRO A 179 6.12 -1.36 7.38
CA PRO A 179 5.84 -2.79 7.42
C PRO A 179 7.09 -3.69 7.40
N ASN A 180 8.28 -3.12 7.18
CA ASN A 180 9.54 -3.86 7.16
C ASN A 180 10.31 -3.78 8.49
N ASN A 181 9.70 -3.23 9.54
CA ASN A 181 10.33 -2.97 10.84
C ASN A 181 9.71 -3.87 11.90
#